data_AF-A0A7S3DWV5-F1
#
_entry.id   AF-A0A7S3DWV5-F1
#
_cell.length_a   1.000
_cell.length_b   1.000
_cell.length_c   1.000
_cell.angle_alpha   90.00
_cell.angle_beta   90.00
_cell.angle_gamma   90.00
#
_symmetry.space_group_name_H-M   'P 1'
#
loop_
_entity.id
_entity.type
_entity.pdbx_description
1 polymer ?
#
loop_
_entity_poly.entity_id
_entity_poly.type
_entity_poly.pdbx_seq_one_letter_code
_entity_poly.pdbx_strand_id
1 'polypeptide(L)'
;GEMFEVAMVKSLTDEGVVGSTSNILNFIQRKVQEEADSKTGSETSRLRFILGTEAGMVTSIVKSVQQILMSTDASKNIDAEIIFPVASEAVTATDDSNDALKLVPGVSGGEGCSTAGGCATCPFMKMNDLDAVMDLLTMIHEGDQGDRLKKHLPPDRLSGRSIGDKSATELGSEAILYMRSFMKEQKLPEELCERVVQGKNP
;
A
#
# COMPACT_ATOMS: atom_id res chain seq x y z
N GLY A 1 -7.05 -8.97 13.76
CA GLY A 1 -5.83 -9.77 14.02
C GLY A 1 -4.98 -9.03 15.04
N GLU A 2 -4.12 -9.73 15.77
CA GLU A 2 -3.39 -9.22 16.93
C GLU A 2 -2.59 -7.93 16.62
N MET A 3 -1.90 -7.87 15.48
CA MET A 3 -1.19 -6.67 15.01
C MET A 3 -2.10 -5.44 14.85
N PHE A 4 -3.32 -5.64 14.35
CA PHE A 4 -4.31 -4.56 14.19
C PHE A 4 -4.79 -4.06 15.55
N GLU A 5 -5.04 -4.97 16.50
CA GLU A 5 -5.46 -4.62 17.86
C GLU A 5 -4.37 -3.82 18.59
N VAL A 6 -3.12 -4.28 18.54
CA VAL A 6 -1.98 -3.56 19.12
C VAL A 6 -1.82 -2.19 18.47
N ALA A 7 -1.86 -2.10 17.13
CA ALA A 7 -1.74 -0.83 16.42
C ALA A 7 -2.89 0.13 16.75
N MET A 8 -4.12 -0.37 16.91
CA MET A 8 -5.29 0.43 17.29
C MET A 8 -5.11 1.02 18.69
N VAL A 9 -4.71 0.22 19.68
CA VAL A 9 -4.43 0.71 21.04
C VAL A 9 -3.31 1.76 21.02
N LYS A 10 -2.22 1.50 20.30
CA LYS A 10 -1.08 2.43 20.18
C LYS A 10 -1.42 3.71 19.44
N SER A 11 -2.39 3.68 18.53
CA SER A 11 -2.87 4.88 17.83
C SER A 11 -3.57 5.88 18.76
N LEU A 12 -4.14 5.41 19.88
CA LEU A 12 -4.77 6.29 20.88
C LEU A 12 -3.74 7.13 21.64
N THR A 13 -2.48 6.70 21.70
CA THR A 13 -1.39 7.38 22.40
C THR A 13 -0.34 7.96 21.45
N ASP A 14 -0.64 8.08 20.15
CA ASP A 14 0.28 8.54 19.10
C ASP A 14 1.59 7.71 19.01
N GLU A 15 1.55 6.44 19.43
CA GLU A 15 2.66 5.49 19.35
C GLU A 15 2.47 4.46 18.22
N GLY A 16 1.40 4.59 17.44
CA GLY A 16 1.08 3.72 16.31
C GLY A 16 0.07 4.34 15.37
N VAL A 17 -0.18 3.68 14.24
CA VAL A 17 -1.15 4.13 13.24
C VAL A 17 -1.86 2.95 12.61
N VAL A 18 -3.16 3.11 12.37
CA VAL A 18 -3.98 2.18 11.58
C VAL A 18 -4.57 2.98 10.43
N GLY A 19 -4.33 2.57 9.19
CA GLY A 19 -4.83 3.28 8.02
C GLY A 19 -4.23 2.78 6.71
N SER A 20 -4.34 3.59 5.68
CA SER A 20 -3.74 3.31 4.38
C SER A 20 -2.22 3.31 4.44
N THR A 21 -1.60 2.73 3.41
CA THR A 21 -0.20 2.90 3.02
C THR A 21 0.32 4.32 3.23
N SER A 22 -0.43 5.33 2.81
CA SER A 22 -0.04 6.73 2.98
C SER A 22 -0.08 7.20 4.43
N ASN A 23 -1.05 6.73 5.23
CA ASN A 23 -1.11 7.07 6.66
C ASN A 23 0.11 6.51 7.40
N ILE A 24 0.50 5.27 7.07
CA ILE A 24 1.68 4.62 7.62
C ILE A 24 2.95 5.41 7.28
N LEU A 25 3.13 5.76 6.00
CA LEU A 25 4.29 6.53 5.54
C LEU A 25 4.38 7.89 6.26
N ASN A 26 3.27 8.63 6.33
CA ASN A 26 3.22 9.94 6.97
C ASN A 26 3.52 9.85 8.48
N PHE A 27 3.06 8.81 9.16
CA PHE A 27 3.35 8.58 10.57
C PHE A 27 4.85 8.36 10.80
N ILE A 28 5.49 7.50 10.01
CA ILE A 28 6.93 7.23 10.10
C ILE A 28 7.72 8.51 9.83
N GLN A 29 7.41 9.22 8.73
CA GLN A 29 8.07 10.47 8.38
C GLN A 29 7.98 11.49 9.52
N ARG A 30 6.78 11.66 10.08
CA ARG A 30 6.56 12.57 11.20
C ARG A 30 7.36 12.18 12.44
N LYS A 31 7.35 10.91 12.85
CA LYS A 31 8.09 10.46 14.04
C LYS A 31 9.61 10.59 13.88
N VAL A 32 10.13 10.30 12.69
CA VAL A 32 11.55 10.52 12.37
C VAL A 32 11.89 12.01 12.39
N GLN A 33 11.02 12.87 11.84
CA GLN A 33 11.22 14.32 11.86
C GLN A 33 11.16 14.90 13.27
N GLU A 34 10.18 14.49 14.09
CA GLU A 34 10.05 14.90 15.51
C GLU A 34 11.32 14.57 16.29
N GLU A 35 11.90 13.40 16.08
CA GLU A 35 13.16 12.99 16.72
C GLU A 35 14.36 13.77 16.16
N ALA A 36 14.38 14.04 14.85
CA ALA A 36 15.42 14.82 14.18
C ALA A 36 15.46 16.28 14.65
N ASP A 37 14.30 16.89 14.85
CA ASP A 37 14.19 18.29 15.27
C ASP A 37 14.46 18.45 16.79
N SER A 38 14.11 17.44 17.59
CA SER A 38 14.29 17.50 19.05
C SER A 38 15.71 17.18 19.52
N LYS A 39 16.51 16.46 18.73
CA LYS A 39 17.87 16.05 19.13
C LYS A 39 18.94 17.05 18.72
N THR A 40 19.55 17.69 19.73
CA THR A 40 20.74 18.56 19.60
C THR A 40 22.01 17.98 20.24
N GLY A 41 21.95 16.73 20.75
CA GLY A 41 23.01 16.10 21.54
C GLY A 41 23.70 14.91 20.85
N SER A 42 24.74 14.35 21.49
CA SER A 42 25.62 13.28 20.98
C SER A 42 25.11 11.84 21.14
N GLU A 43 23.93 11.63 21.73
CA GLU A 43 23.40 10.28 21.96
C GLU A 43 22.54 9.80 20.79
N THR A 44 22.81 8.57 20.31
CA THR A 44 22.06 7.94 19.21
C THR A 44 20.66 7.49 19.67
N SER A 45 19.60 7.92 18.97
CA SER A 45 18.22 7.39 19.13
C SER A 45 17.99 6.28 18.12
N ARG A 46 17.31 5.20 18.50
CA ARG A 46 16.84 4.16 17.56
C ARG A 46 15.33 4.06 17.60
N LEU A 47 14.68 4.57 16.56
CA LEU A 47 13.25 4.43 16.33
C LEU A 47 12.97 3.06 15.71
N ARG A 48 11.96 2.34 16.22
CA ARG A 48 11.58 1.01 15.71
C ARG A 48 10.14 1.03 15.22
N PHE A 49 9.94 0.66 13.97
CA PHE A 49 8.63 0.60 13.33
C PHE A 49 8.32 -0.83 12.92
N ILE A 50 7.23 -1.40 13.44
CA ILE A 50 6.74 -2.73 13.05
C ILE A 50 5.57 -2.53 12.09
N LEU A 51 5.64 -3.15 10.92
CA LEU A 51 4.73 -2.89 9.80
C LEU A 51 3.88 -4.10 9.45
N GLY A 52 2.56 -3.98 9.60
CA GLY A 52 1.58 -4.98 9.16
C GLY A 52 1.06 -4.73 7.75
N THR A 53 1.94 -4.59 6.77
CA THR A 53 1.59 -4.16 5.40
C THR A 53 2.39 -4.91 4.35
N GLU A 54 2.01 -4.75 3.08
CA GLU A 54 2.76 -5.29 1.95
C GLU A 54 4.20 -4.73 1.87
N ALA A 55 5.19 -5.62 1.71
CA ALA A 55 6.61 -5.36 1.56
C ALA A 55 6.96 -4.52 0.33
N GLY A 56 6.05 -4.38 -0.64
CA GLY A 56 6.19 -3.43 -1.75
C GLY A 56 6.43 -1.98 -1.28
N MET A 57 6.04 -1.65 -0.04
CA MET A 57 6.29 -0.34 0.55
C MET A 57 7.70 -0.11 1.10
N VAL A 58 8.52 -1.15 1.29
CA VAL A 58 9.85 -1.04 1.93
C VAL A 58 10.67 0.07 1.26
N THR A 59 10.79 0.03 -0.06
CA THR A 59 11.59 0.98 -0.84
C THR A 59 11.10 2.42 -0.66
N SER A 60 9.79 2.65 -0.68
CA SER A 60 9.21 3.98 -0.50
C SER A 60 9.46 4.53 0.90
N ILE A 61 9.27 3.70 1.94
CA ILE A 61 9.48 4.09 3.33
C ILE A 61 10.97 4.38 3.57
N VAL A 62 11.86 3.45 3.18
CA VAL A 62 13.32 3.61 3.35
C VAL A 62 13.80 4.86 2.63
N LYS A 63 13.39 5.09 1.38
CA LYS A 63 13.78 6.29 0.62
C LYS A 63 13.31 7.59 1.28
N SER A 64 12.07 7.63 1.77
CA SER A 64 11.55 8.80 2.48
C SER A 64 12.28 9.07 3.79
N VAL A 65 12.57 8.02 4.58
CA VAL A 65 13.31 8.15 5.84
C VAL A 65 14.75 8.58 5.59
N GLN A 66 15.42 8.00 4.59
CA GLN A 66 16.76 8.40 4.17
C GLN A 66 16.79 9.88 3.75
N GLN A 67 15.80 10.35 3.00
CA GLN A 67 15.71 11.75 2.59
C GLN A 67 15.61 12.69 3.79
N ILE A 68 14.81 12.34 4.81
CA ILE A 68 14.71 13.12 6.05
C ILE A 68 16.07 13.14 6.76
N LEU A 69 16.67 11.98 7.02
CA LEU A 69 17.95 11.86 7.71
C LEU A 69 19.11 12.55 6.99
N MET A 70 19.11 12.56 5.65
CA MET A 70 20.11 13.29 4.83
C MET A 70 19.89 14.80 4.81
N SER A 71 18.64 15.25 4.90
CA SER A 71 18.29 16.68 4.87
C SER A 71 18.60 17.39 6.18
N THR A 72 18.69 16.64 7.28
CA THR A 72 19.03 17.15 8.60
C THR A 72 20.49 16.78 8.91
N ASP A 73 21.32 17.73 9.38
CA ASP A 73 22.64 17.41 9.95
C ASP A 73 22.56 16.47 11.19
N ALA A 74 21.34 16.11 11.62
CA ALA A 74 21.01 15.10 12.63
C ALA A 74 21.34 13.65 12.23
N SER A 75 21.84 13.42 11.01
CA SER A 75 22.20 12.10 10.45
C SER A 75 23.20 11.29 11.29
N LYS A 76 23.88 11.89 12.27
CA LYS A 76 24.89 11.18 13.08
C LYS A 76 24.33 10.45 14.29
N ASN A 77 23.13 10.80 14.76
CA ASN A 77 22.61 10.35 16.05
C ASN A 77 21.18 9.78 15.99
N ILE A 78 20.67 9.42 14.81
CA ILE A 78 19.33 8.87 14.67
C ILE A 78 19.35 7.68 13.71
N ASP A 79 18.89 6.55 14.23
CA ASP A 79 18.67 5.31 13.50
C ASP A 79 17.16 5.03 13.42
N ALA A 80 16.70 4.65 12.24
CA ALA A 80 15.33 4.17 12.04
C ALA A 80 15.37 2.72 11.58
N GLU A 81 14.84 1.82 12.40
CA GLU A 81 14.71 0.40 12.13
C GLU A 81 13.27 0.09 11.70
N ILE A 82 13.13 -0.49 10.51
CA ILE A 82 11.85 -0.85 9.92
C ILE A 82 11.75 -2.38 9.88
N ILE A 83 10.77 -2.93 10.59
CA ILE A 83 10.58 -4.36 10.82
C ILE A 83 9.33 -4.83 10.08
N PHE A 84 9.52 -5.73 9.13
CA PHE A 84 8.44 -6.42 8.44
C PHE A 84 8.35 -7.86 8.99
N PRO A 85 7.32 -8.19 9.79
CA PRO A 85 7.11 -9.55 10.24
C PRO A 85 6.68 -10.40 9.04
N VAL A 86 7.54 -11.31 8.63
CA VAL A 86 7.27 -12.33 7.61
C VAL A 86 7.65 -13.70 8.15
N ALA A 87 7.04 -14.76 7.59
CA ALA A 87 7.50 -16.11 7.84
C ALA A 87 8.96 -16.26 7.37
N SER A 88 9.76 -17.09 8.04
CA SER A 88 11.17 -17.30 7.66
C SER A 88 11.34 -17.84 6.23
N GLU A 89 10.32 -18.49 5.69
CA GLU A 89 10.24 -19.01 4.32
C GLU A 89 9.93 -17.91 3.27
N ALA A 90 9.48 -16.74 3.72
CA ALA A 90 9.06 -15.61 2.87
C ALA A 90 10.08 -14.47 2.90
N VAL A 91 11.35 -14.82 2.74
CA VAL A 91 12.48 -13.89 2.72
C VAL A 91 13.35 -14.19 1.50
N THR A 92 13.52 -13.21 0.61
CA THR A 92 14.35 -13.34 -0.59
C THR A 92 15.66 -12.58 -0.42
N ALA A 93 16.78 -13.23 -0.75
CA ALA A 93 18.07 -12.59 -0.89
C ALA A 93 18.16 -11.90 -2.26
N THR A 94 18.70 -10.68 -2.29
CA THR A 94 18.99 -9.97 -3.54
C THR A 94 20.45 -10.22 -3.93
N ASP A 95 20.70 -10.56 -5.20
CA ASP A 95 22.04 -10.87 -5.71
C ASP A 95 22.90 -9.60 -5.99
N ASP A 96 22.37 -8.41 -5.70
CA ASP A 96 23.07 -7.15 -5.91
C ASP A 96 24.13 -6.90 -4.83
N SER A 97 25.37 -7.26 -5.19
CA SER A 97 26.59 -7.10 -4.38
C SER A 97 26.92 -5.66 -3.91
N ASN A 98 26.20 -4.63 -4.38
CA ASN A 98 26.46 -3.22 -4.10
C ASN A 98 25.35 -2.48 -3.33
N ASP A 99 24.25 -3.12 -2.94
CA ASP A 99 23.16 -2.43 -2.24
C ASP A 99 23.01 -2.83 -0.76
N ALA A 100 22.63 -1.86 0.08
CA ALA A 100 22.44 -1.99 1.52
C ALA A 100 21.23 -2.88 1.91
N LEU A 101 20.48 -3.41 0.93
CA LEU A 101 19.27 -4.21 1.10
C LEU A 101 19.50 -5.64 0.60
N LYS A 102 20.33 -6.41 1.31
CA LYS A 102 20.67 -7.82 0.98
C LYS A 102 19.49 -8.80 1.14
N LEU A 103 18.45 -8.39 1.84
CA LEU A 103 17.36 -9.26 2.28
C LEU A 103 16.05 -8.47 2.21
N VAL A 104 15.11 -8.94 1.40
CA VAL A 104 13.81 -8.29 1.22
C VAL A 104 12.69 -9.27 1.60
N PRO A 105 11.73 -8.85 2.42
CA PRO A 105 10.56 -9.66 2.73
C PRO A 105 9.76 -9.95 1.44
N GLY A 106 9.46 -11.23 1.21
CA GLY A 106 8.82 -11.71 -0.01
C GLY A 106 9.39 -13.06 -0.44
N VAL A 107 8.66 -13.76 -1.30
CA VAL A 107 9.12 -14.99 -1.94
C VAL A 107 9.73 -14.67 -3.30
N SER A 108 10.70 -15.46 -3.73
CA SER A 108 11.22 -15.42 -5.10
C SER A 108 10.06 -15.76 -6.04
N GLY A 109 9.88 -14.98 -7.11
CA GLY A 109 8.63 -14.93 -7.89
C GLY A 109 7.99 -16.29 -8.19
N GLY A 110 6.67 -16.37 -8.02
CA GLY A 110 5.84 -17.53 -8.44
C GLY A 110 5.07 -18.23 -7.33
N GLU A 111 5.44 -18.05 -6.07
CA GLU A 111 4.70 -18.63 -4.93
C GLU A 111 3.70 -17.59 -4.38
N GLY A 112 2.41 -17.89 -4.44
CA GLY A 112 1.39 -17.01 -3.89
C GLY A 112 1.40 -17.05 -2.36
N CYS A 113 1.04 -15.95 -1.70
CA CYS A 113 0.81 -15.98 -0.26
C CYS A 113 -0.34 -16.91 0.08
N SER A 114 -0.07 -17.85 0.99
CA SER A 114 -1.11 -18.69 1.57
C SER A 114 -2.17 -17.84 2.27
N THR A 115 -3.35 -18.42 2.51
CA THR A 115 -4.42 -17.80 3.31
C THR A 115 -3.99 -17.45 4.74
N ALA A 116 -2.85 -17.97 5.20
CA ALA A 116 -2.22 -17.65 6.47
C ALA A 116 -1.28 -16.42 6.42
N GLY A 117 -1.12 -15.77 5.27
CA GLY A 117 -0.43 -14.47 5.17
C GLY A 117 1.07 -14.53 5.49
N GLY A 118 1.76 -15.59 5.08
CA GLY A 118 3.19 -15.79 5.40
C GLY A 118 4.16 -14.87 4.65
N CYS A 119 3.81 -14.47 3.42
CA CYS A 119 4.52 -13.42 2.69
C CYS A 119 3.77 -12.10 2.78
N ALA A 120 4.48 -11.03 3.10
CA ALA A 120 3.96 -9.67 2.99
C ALA A 120 3.93 -9.22 1.51
N THR A 121 3.69 -10.11 0.53
CA THR A 121 3.89 -9.78 -0.90
C THR A 121 2.70 -10.23 -1.73
N CYS A 122 1.95 -9.32 -2.34
CA CYS A 122 0.85 -9.71 -3.20
C CYS A 122 1.37 -10.27 -4.53
N PRO A 123 1.13 -11.55 -4.89
CA PRO A 123 1.63 -12.11 -6.14
C PRO A 123 1.06 -11.38 -7.35
N PHE A 124 -0.19 -10.91 -7.27
CA PHE A 124 -0.84 -10.15 -8.34
C PHE A 124 -0.15 -8.82 -8.62
N MET A 125 0.38 -8.15 -7.60
CA MET A 125 1.12 -6.90 -7.78
C MET A 125 2.51 -7.13 -8.38
N LYS A 126 3.11 -8.30 -8.11
CA LYS A 126 4.44 -8.71 -8.62
C LYS A 126 4.42 -9.37 -9.99
N MET A 127 3.26 -9.59 -10.59
CA MET A 127 3.15 -10.00 -12.00
C MET A 127 3.49 -8.88 -12.99
N ASN A 128 3.64 -7.64 -12.52
CA ASN A 128 4.15 -6.54 -13.34
C ASN A 128 5.68 -6.58 -13.31
N ASP A 129 6.30 -6.84 -14.45
CA ASP A 129 7.75 -6.75 -14.64
C ASP A 129 8.11 -5.58 -15.58
N LEU A 130 9.39 -5.23 -15.58
CA LEU A 130 9.89 -4.10 -16.36
C LEU A 130 9.76 -4.36 -17.88
N ASP A 131 10.00 -5.60 -18.31
CA ASP A 131 9.96 -5.98 -19.71
C ASP A 131 8.53 -5.81 -20.28
N ALA A 132 7.51 -6.27 -19.55
CA ALA A 132 6.10 -6.11 -19.90
C ALA A 132 5.67 -4.64 -19.98
N VAL A 133 6.22 -3.77 -19.12
CA VAL A 133 5.98 -2.32 -19.19
C VAL A 133 6.64 -1.72 -20.43
N MET A 134 7.89 -2.11 -20.73
CA MET A 134 8.60 -1.61 -21.92
C MET A 134 7.95 -2.09 -23.21
N ASP A 135 7.48 -3.33 -23.25
CA ASP A 135 6.71 -3.89 -24.37
C ASP A 135 5.42 -3.09 -24.59
N LEU A 136 4.70 -2.76 -23.51
CA LEU A 136 3.48 -1.94 -23.58
C LEU A 136 3.76 -0.54 -24.12
N LEU A 137 4.84 0.11 -23.65
CA LEU A 137 5.25 1.42 -24.14
C LEU A 137 5.61 1.38 -25.63
N THR A 138 6.29 0.33 -26.07
CA THR A 138 6.65 0.12 -27.47
C THR A 138 5.40 -0.05 -28.32
N MET A 139 4.43 -0.86 -27.89
CA MET A 139 3.15 -1.03 -28.60
C MET A 139 2.37 0.30 -28.74
N ILE A 140 2.35 1.13 -27.69
CA ILE A 140 1.72 2.45 -27.73
C ILE A 140 2.48 3.38 -28.71
N HIS A 141 3.81 3.38 -28.65
CA HIS A 141 4.65 4.22 -29.51
C HIS A 141 4.52 3.87 -31.00
N GLU A 142 4.44 2.58 -31.31
CA GLU A 142 4.23 2.06 -32.67
C GLU A 142 2.81 2.34 -33.20
N GLY A 143 1.93 2.93 -32.39
CA GLY A 143 0.57 3.28 -32.79
C GLY A 143 -0.36 2.07 -32.89
N ASP A 144 -0.10 1.01 -32.13
CA ASP A 144 -0.97 -0.17 -32.09
C ASP A 144 -2.33 0.21 -31.48
N GLN A 145 -3.32 0.50 -32.33
CA GLN A 145 -4.72 0.74 -31.94
C GLN A 145 -5.53 -0.58 -31.87
N GLY A 146 -4.85 -1.72 -31.96
CA GLY A 146 -5.43 -3.02 -32.25
C GLY A 146 -5.70 -3.93 -31.04
N ASP A 147 -6.11 -5.16 -31.37
CA ASP A 147 -6.48 -6.22 -30.42
C ASP A 147 -5.34 -6.64 -29.46
N ARG A 148 -4.09 -6.26 -29.73
CA ARG A 148 -2.95 -6.51 -28.85
C ARG A 148 -3.06 -5.72 -27.55
N LEU A 149 -3.27 -4.40 -27.62
CA LEU A 149 -3.49 -3.58 -26.42
C LEU A 149 -4.78 -3.97 -25.67
N LYS A 150 -5.82 -4.40 -26.39
CA LYS A 150 -7.07 -4.87 -25.76
C LYS A 150 -6.86 -6.06 -24.83
N LYS A 151 -5.85 -6.91 -25.07
CA LYS A 151 -5.52 -8.05 -24.19
C LYS A 151 -4.94 -7.61 -22.84
N HIS A 152 -4.42 -6.40 -22.74
CA HIS A 152 -3.89 -5.82 -21.49
C HIS A 152 -4.97 -5.06 -20.70
N LEU A 153 -6.18 -4.92 -21.22
CA LEU A 153 -7.29 -4.34 -20.47
C LEU A 153 -7.71 -5.30 -19.34
N PRO A 154 -8.17 -4.76 -18.20
CA PRO A 154 -8.81 -5.59 -17.18
C PRO A 154 -9.92 -6.45 -17.79
N PRO A 155 -10.10 -7.69 -17.33
CA PRO A 155 -11.10 -8.57 -17.90
C PRO A 155 -12.49 -7.96 -17.71
N ASP A 156 -13.22 -7.81 -18.81
CA ASP A 156 -14.55 -7.20 -18.83
C ASP A 156 -15.63 -8.17 -18.34
N ARG A 157 -15.50 -8.61 -17.09
CA ARG A 157 -16.34 -9.65 -16.48
C ARG A 157 -17.78 -9.18 -16.22
N LEU A 158 -18.00 -7.87 -16.17
CA LEU A 158 -19.27 -7.26 -15.80
C LEU A 158 -20.03 -6.70 -17.01
N SER A 159 -19.42 -6.63 -18.19
CA SER A 159 -20.13 -6.19 -19.40
C SER A 159 -21.34 -7.06 -19.73
N GLY A 160 -22.45 -6.40 -20.02
CA GLY A 160 -23.75 -7.01 -20.28
C GLY A 160 -24.43 -7.66 -19.07
N ARG A 161 -23.82 -7.66 -17.88
CA ARG A 161 -24.46 -8.17 -16.66
C ARG A 161 -25.35 -7.11 -16.02
N SER A 162 -26.54 -7.51 -15.62
CA SER A 162 -27.48 -6.67 -14.87
C SER A 162 -27.82 -7.35 -13.54
N ILE A 163 -28.04 -6.54 -12.51
CA ILE A 163 -28.51 -6.95 -11.19
C ILE A 163 -29.82 -6.17 -10.96
N GLY A 164 -30.95 -6.89 -10.99
CA GLY A 164 -32.25 -6.26 -11.07
C GLY A 164 -32.40 -5.46 -12.36
N ASP A 165 -32.86 -4.21 -12.23
CA ASP A 165 -33.09 -3.28 -13.35
C ASP A 165 -31.85 -2.44 -13.71
N LYS A 166 -30.73 -2.59 -12.99
CA LYS A 166 -29.51 -1.81 -13.20
C LYS A 166 -28.38 -2.66 -13.77
N SER A 167 -27.50 -2.05 -14.55
CA SER A 167 -26.27 -2.72 -14.98
C SER A 167 -25.33 -2.94 -13.79
N ALA A 168 -24.58 -4.05 -13.78
CA ALA A 168 -23.65 -4.37 -12.71
C ALA A 168 -22.52 -3.32 -12.58
N THR A 169 -22.12 -2.71 -13.70
CA THR A 169 -21.11 -1.64 -13.74
C THR A 169 -21.63 -0.33 -13.13
N GLU A 170 -22.88 0.02 -13.40
CA GLU A 170 -23.54 1.19 -12.81
C GLU A 170 -23.73 1.01 -11.30
N LEU A 171 -24.18 -0.17 -10.87
CA LEU A 171 -24.33 -0.48 -9.45
C LEU A 171 -22.98 -0.41 -8.70
N GLY A 172 -21.90 -0.93 -9.30
CA GLY A 172 -20.56 -0.83 -8.73
C GLY A 172 -20.03 0.61 -8.67
N SER A 173 -20.35 1.43 -9.67
CA SER A 173 -19.94 2.84 -9.74
C SER A 173 -20.70 3.71 -8.74
N GLU A 174 -21.97 3.41 -8.47
CA GLU A 174 -22.82 4.11 -7.52
C GLU A 174 -22.20 4.14 -6.11
N ALA A 175 -21.71 3.01 -5.61
CA ALA A 175 -21.05 2.92 -4.30
C ALA A 175 -19.77 3.77 -4.22
N ILE A 176 -18.98 3.81 -5.31
CA ILE A 176 -17.77 4.63 -5.38
C ILE A 176 -18.11 6.12 -5.32
N LEU A 177 -19.17 6.54 -6.03
CA LEU A 177 -19.64 7.93 -6.03
C LEU A 177 -20.17 8.35 -4.66
N TYR A 178 -20.94 7.49 -3.99
CA TYR A 178 -21.39 7.76 -2.61
C TYR A 178 -20.23 7.87 -1.64
N MET A 179 -19.25 6.96 -1.70
CA MET A 179 -18.03 7.06 -0.89
C MET A 179 -17.31 8.39 -1.14
N ARG A 180 -17.14 8.79 -2.41
CA ARG A 180 -16.47 10.04 -2.78
C ARG A 180 -17.22 11.28 -2.28
N SER A 181 -18.55 11.32 -2.45
CA SER A 181 -19.39 12.42 -1.95
C SER A 181 -19.34 12.48 -0.43
N PHE A 182 -19.44 11.35 0.27
CA PHE A 182 -19.31 11.28 1.73
C PHE A 182 -17.95 11.79 2.22
N MET A 183 -16.84 11.39 1.59
CA MET A 183 -15.51 11.92 1.95
C MET A 183 -15.40 13.43 1.79
N LYS A 184 -16.11 14.01 0.80
CA LYS A 184 -16.10 15.46 0.52
C LYS A 184 -17.05 16.26 1.43
N GLU A 185 -18.26 15.75 1.63
CA GLU A 185 -19.37 16.47 2.26
C GLU A 185 -19.61 16.05 3.72
N GLN A 186 -18.97 14.95 4.16
CA GLN A 186 -19.12 14.34 5.49
C GLN A 186 -20.58 14.02 5.87
N LYS A 187 -21.46 13.90 4.86
CA LYS A 187 -22.87 13.55 5.00
C LYS A 187 -23.21 12.51 3.93
N LEU A 188 -24.00 11.50 4.31
CA LEU A 188 -24.56 10.55 3.35
C LEU A 188 -25.77 11.17 2.65
N PRO A 189 -25.95 10.98 1.34
CA PRO A 189 -27.14 11.45 0.64
C PRO A 189 -28.42 10.87 1.24
N GLU A 190 -29.47 11.70 1.33
CA GLU A 190 -30.74 11.30 1.94
C GLU A 190 -31.39 10.13 1.20
N GLU A 191 -31.30 10.10 -0.13
CA GLU A 191 -31.77 8.99 -0.96
C GLU A 191 -31.13 7.64 -0.59
N LEU A 192 -29.83 7.63 -0.28
CA LEU A 192 -29.12 6.42 0.13
C LEU A 192 -29.58 5.97 1.52
N CYS A 193 -29.70 6.90 2.46
CA CYS A 193 -30.20 6.62 3.80
C CYS A 193 -31.62 6.03 3.75
N GLU A 194 -32.51 6.62 2.96
CA GLU A 194 -33.87 6.12 2.76
C GLU A 194 -33.90 4.72 2.15
N ARG A 195 -33.07 4.45 1.13
CA ARG A 195 -32.94 3.11 0.53
C ARG A 195 -32.53 2.05 1.55
N VAL A 196 -31.53 2.34 2.38
CA VAL A 196 -31.02 1.41 3.40
C VAL A 196 -32.09 1.15 4.47
N VAL A 197 -32.77 2.19 4.95
CA VAL A 197 -33.83 2.08 5.96
C VAL A 197 -35.05 1.33 5.42
N GLN A 198 -35.41 1.53 4.16
CA GLN A 198 -36.55 0.84 3.52
C GLN A 198 -36.24 -0.61 3.15
N GLY A 199 -35.00 -1.09 3.29
CA GLY A 199 -34.61 -2.46 2.94
C GLY A 199 -34.79 -2.81 1.45
N LYS A 200 -34.90 -1.81 0.58
CA LYS A 200 -35.01 -2.02 -0.86
C LYS A 200 -33.63 -2.32 -1.41
N ASN A 201 -33.31 -3.60 -1.51
CA ASN A 201 -32.23 -4.04 -2.38
C ASN A 201 -32.60 -3.72 -3.85
N PRO A 202 -31.61 -3.38 -4.69
CA PRO A 202 -31.80 -3.30 -6.14
C PRO A 202 -32.23 -4.65 -6.73
#